data_AF-T0ZQX3-F1
#
_entry.id   AF-T0ZQX3-F1
#
_cell.length_a   1.000
_cell.length_b   1.000
_cell.length_c   1.000
_cell.angle_alpha   90.00
_cell.angle_beta   90.00
_cell.angle_gamma   90.00
#
_symmetry.space_group_name_H-M   'P 1'
#
loop_
_entity.id
_entity.type
_entity.pdbx_description
1 polymer ?
#
loop_
_entity_poly.entity_id
_entity_poly.type
_entity_poly.pdbx_seq_one_letter_code
_entity_poly.pdbx_strand_id
1 'polypeptide(L)'
;WQRMIYLRDRLAAYDVYVARYYYMRGAYVAAARRAKTVIDRYQSAPASRSALALMVLSYRRLGLKTPAAQAQKVYEANFKGSITAAAALRHSHWWHFW
;
A
#
# COMPACT_ATOMS: atom_id res chain seq x y z
N TRP A 1 -15.74 16.42 -14.56
CA TRP A 1 -14.56 16.14 -13.71
C TRP A 1 -14.55 14.74 -13.07
N GLN A 2 -15.70 14.13 -12.72
CA GLN A 2 -15.75 12.79 -12.06
C GLN A 2 -15.07 11.64 -12.83
N ARG A 3 -15.10 11.62 -14.17
CA ARG A 3 -14.47 10.55 -14.98
C ARG A 3 -12.95 10.48 -14.80
N MET A 4 -12.26 11.62 -14.70
CA MET A 4 -10.80 11.65 -14.52
C MET A 4 -10.39 11.18 -13.11
N ILE A 5 -11.15 11.58 -12.09
CA ILE A 5 -10.96 11.11 -10.71
C ILE A 5 -11.11 9.60 -10.65
N TYR A 6 -12.15 9.06 -11.30
CA TYR A 6 -12.38 7.62 -11.36
C TYR A 6 -11.23 6.85 -12.02
N LEU A 7 -10.73 7.32 -13.16
CA LEU A 7 -9.60 6.69 -13.85
C LEU A 7 -8.32 6.74 -13.00
N ARG A 8 -8.04 7.88 -12.37
CA ARG A 8 -6.92 8.05 -11.44
C ARG A 8 -7.02 7.06 -10.27
N ASP A 9 -8.19 6.96 -9.66
CA ASP A 9 -8.39 6.09 -8.49
C ASP A 9 -8.27 4.61 -8.88
N ARG A 10 -8.73 4.24 -10.09
CA ARG A 10 -8.51 2.89 -10.65
C ARG A 10 -7.03 2.59 -10.90
N LEU A 11 -6.28 3.52 -11.48
CA LEU A 11 -4.83 3.35 -11.69
C LEU A 11 -4.09 3.20 -10.36
N ALA A 12 -4.43 4.03 -9.38
CA ALA A 12 -3.86 3.94 -8.04
C ALA A 12 -4.17 2.58 -7.37
N ALA A 13 -5.41 2.11 -7.48
CA ALA A 13 -5.81 0.80 -6.96
C ALA A 13 -5.06 -0.36 -7.64
N TYR A 14 -4.85 -0.26 -8.95
CA TYR A 14 -4.09 -1.24 -9.71
C TYR A 14 -2.62 -1.32 -9.25
N ASP A 15 -1.93 -0.19 -9.10
CA ASP A 15 -0.55 -0.19 -8.62
C ASP A 15 -0.43 -0.74 -7.19
N VAL A 16 -1.41 -0.47 -6.32
CA VAL A 16 -1.48 -1.10 -4.97
C VAL A 16 -1.66 -2.61 -5.07
N TYR A 17 -2.52 -3.09 -5.98
CA TYR A 17 -2.69 -4.52 -6.22
C TYR A 17 -1.39 -5.18 -6.64
N VAL A 18 -0.67 -4.58 -7.60
CA VAL A 18 0.65 -5.05 -8.06
C VAL A 18 1.69 -4.99 -6.94
N ALA A 19 1.70 -3.92 -6.15
CA ALA A 19 2.61 -3.77 -5.00
C ALA A 19 2.40 -4.91 -3.99
N ARG A 20 1.14 -5.22 -3.67
CA ARG A 20 0.78 -6.34 -2.78
C ARG A 20 1.23 -7.67 -3.36
N TYR A 21 0.99 -7.91 -4.64
CA TYR A 21 1.43 -9.13 -5.30
C TYR A 21 2.95 -9.33 -5.19
N TYR A 22 3.75 -8.29 -5.45
CA TYR A 22 5.20 -8.34 -5.27
C TYR A 22 5.60 -8.56 -3.81
N TYR A 23 4.91 -7.92 -2.86
CA TYR A 23 5.18 -8.10 -1.44
C TYR A 23 4.96 -9.55 -1.00
N MET A 24 3.86 -10.20 -1.44
CA MET A 24 3.58 -11.59 -1.07
C MET A 24 4.60 -12.58 -1.66
N ARG A 25 5.27 -12.21 -2.75
CA ARG A 25 6.35 -13.00 -3.37
C ARG A 25 7.75 -12.68 -2.84
N GLY A 26 7.86 -11.83 -1.83
CA GLY A 26 9.15 -11.43 -1.25
C GLY A 26 9.92 -10.37 -2.06
N ALA A 27 9.34 -9.85 -3.14
CA ALA A 27 9.94 -8.80 -3.97
C ALA A 27 9.69 -7.41 -3.36
N TYR A 28 10.25 -7.17 -2.16
CA TYR A 28 9.96 -5.97 -1.36
C TYR A 28 10.41 -4.65 -2.01
N VAL A 29 11.50 -4.65 -2.77
CA VAL A 29 11.97 -3.46 -3.50
C VAL A 29 10.96 -3.06 -4.59
N ALA A 30 10.45 -4.03 -5.34
CA ALA A 30 9.42 -3.78 -6.37
C ALA A 30 8.10 -3.32 -5.75
N ALA A 31 7.70 -3.93 -4.62
CA ALA A 31 6.54 -3.52 -3.86
C ALA A 31 6.66 -2.06 -3.37
N ALA A 32 7.78 -1.70 -2.77
CA ALA A 32 8.05 -0.33 -2.31
C ALA A 32 8.02 0.68 -3.46
N ARG A 33 8.60 0.35 -4.62
CA ARG A 33 8.61 1.21 -5.81
C ARG A 33 7.20 1.47 -6.36
N ARG A 34 6.36 0.44 -6.41
CA ARG A 34 4.96 0.55 -6.84
C ARG A 34 4.15 1.39 -5.86
N ALA A 35 4.30 1.12 -4.56
CA ALA A 35 3.66 1.93 -3.52
C ALA A 35 4.09 3.41 -3.58
N LYS A 36 5.39 3.69 -3.75
CA LYS A 36 5.91 5.06 -3.89
C LYS A 36 5.29 5.79 -5.08
N THR A 37 5.12 5.10 -6.21
CA THR A 37 4.48 5.69 -7.41
C THR A 37 3.06 6.16 -7.11
N VAL A 38 2.31 5.41 -6.30
CA VAL A 38 0.95 5.80 -5.87
C VAL A 38 0.99 7.03 -4.97
N ILE A 39 1.95 7.13 -4.05
CA ILE A 39 2.09 8.29 -3.18
C ILE A 39 2.55 9.53 -3.94
N ASP A 40 3.45 9.38 -4.90
CA ASP A 40 3.96 10.52 -5.67
C ASP A 40 2.92 11.05 -6.69
N ARG A 41 2.11 10.16 -7.30
CA ARG A 41 1.19 10.53 -8.40
C ARG A 41 -0.28 10.62 -8.00
N TYR A 42 -0.70 9.92 -6.94
CA TYR A 42 -2.11 9.69 -6.62
C TYR A 42 -2.43 9.98 -5.14
N GLN A 43 -1.93 11.10 -4.61
CA GLN A 43 -2.09 11.48 -3.20
C GLN A 43 -3.54 11.50 -2.72
N SER A 44 -4.48 11.98 -3.54
CA SER A 44 -5.90 12.05 -3.18
C SER A 44 -6.70 10.77 -3.47
N ALA A 45 -6.07 9.72 -3.98
CA ALA A 45 -6.75 8.46 -4.25
C ALA A 45 -6.95 7.67 -2.94
N PRO A 46 -8.10 7.00 -2.72
CA PRO A 46 -8.31 6.16 -1.54
C PRO A 46 -7.25 5.07 -1.35
N ALA A 47 -6.66 4.61 -2.45
CA ALA A 47 -5.60 3.60 -2.47
C ALA A 47 -4.28 4.08 -1.82
N SER A 48 -4.08 5.39 -1.62
CA SER A 48 -2.87 5.95 -0.99
C SER A 48 -2.64 5.40 0.42
N ARG A 49 -3.71 5.14 1.19
CA ARG A 49 -3.63 4.51 2.51
C ARG A 49 -2.97 3.13 2.45
N SER A 50 -3.41 2.27 1.53
CA SER A 50 -2.86 0.92 1.35
C SER A 50 -1.44 0.96 0.75
N ALA A 51 -1.16 1.91 -0.14
CA ALA A 51 0.18 2.12 -0.68
C ALA A 51 1.18 2.48 0.42
N LEU A 52 0.88 3.48 1.26
CA LEU A 52 1.73 3.85 2.40
C LEU A 52 1.97 2.66 3.34
N ALA A 53 0.92 1.89 3.64
CA ALA A 53 1.05 0.70 4.47
C ALA A 53 2.00 -0.35 3.86
N LEU A 54 1.85 -0.66 2.58
CA LEU A 54 2.75 -1.57 1.86
C LEU A 54 4.18 -1.03 1.78
N MET A 55 4.35 0.28 1.65
CA MET A 55 5.66 0.93 1.63
C MET A 55 6.38 0.76 2.98
N VAL A 56 5.68 1.01 4.10
CA VAL A 56 6.21 0.79 5.45
C VAL A 56 6.62 -0.67 5.65
N LEU A 57 5.73 -1.61 5.30
CA LEU A 57 6.01 -3.04 5.45
C LEU A 57 7.19 -3.49 4.59
N SER A 58 7.28 -3.00 3.36
CA SER A 58 8.38 -3.31 2.45
C SER A 58 9.71 -2.78 2.98
N TYR A 59 9.76 -1.54 3.48
CA TYR A 59 10.98 -0.99 4.07
C TYR A 59 11.40 -1.73 5.35
N ARG A 60 10.44 -2.12 6.20
CA ARG A 60 10.74 -2.97 7.37
C ARG A 60 11.34 -4.30 6.97
N ARG A 61 10.80 -4.96 5.94
CA ARG A 61 11.32 -6.23 5.41
C ARG A 61 12.71 -6.10 4.79
N LEU A 62 13.02 -4.94 4.21
CA LEU A 62 14.35 -4.63 3.66
C LEU A 62 15.36 -4.18 4.74
N GLY A 63 14.96 -4.06 6.00
CA GLY A 63 15.84 -3.56 7.08
C GLY A 63 16.09 -2.04 7.03
N LEU A 64 15.37 -1.30 6.19
CA LEU A 64 15.49 0.14 6.03
C LEU A 64 14.72 0.89 7.12
N LYS A 65 15.32 0.98 8.33
CA LYS A 65 14.67 1.52 9.52
C LYS A 65 14.26 2.99 9.39
N THR A 66 15.15 3.85 8.89
CA THR A 66 14.87 5.29 8.76
C THR A 66 13.74 5.58 7.77
N PRO A 67 13.76 5.05 6.53
CA PRO A 67 12.65 5.23 5.60
C PRO A 67 11.34 4.62 6.10
N ALA A 68 11.40 3.46 6.77
CA ALA A 68 10.22 2.83 7.37
C ALA A 68 9.57 3.72 8.43
N ALA A 69 10.36 4.29 9.34
CA ALA A 69 9.87 5.17 10.40
C ALA A 69 9.28 6.46 9.83
N GLN A 70 9.90 7.06 8.83
CA GLN A 70 9.37 8.25 8.16
C GLN A 70 8.04 7.95 7.45
N ALA A 71 7.97 6.87 6.67
CA ALA A 71 6.74 6.44 6.01
C ALA A 71 5.62 6.13 7.01
N GLN A 72 5.97 5.55 8.16
CA GLN A 72 5.02 5.26 9.24
C GLN A 72 4.47 6.54 9.86
N LYS A 73 5.32 7.54 10.16
CA LYS A 73 4.87 8.84 10.67
C LYS A 73 3.90 9.51 9.70
N VAL A 74 4.18 9.45 8.40
CA VAL A 74 3.28 9.98 7.37
C VAL A 74 1.95 9.23 7.36
N TYR A 75 1.98 7.89 7.47
CA TYR A 75 0.75 7.10 7.57
C TYR A 75 -0.08 7.48 8.80
N GLU A 76 0.54 7.59 9.99
CA GLU A 76 -0.12 7.92 11.25
C GLU A 76 -0.66 9.35 11.27
N ALA A 77 0.01 10.29 10.59
CA ALA A 77 -0.45 11.67 10.47
C ALA A 77 -1.72 11.80 9.58
N ASN A 78 -1.86 10.93 8.58
CA ASN A 78 -2.96 11.01 7.60
C ASN A 78 -4.09 10.01 7.87
N PHE A 79 -3.81 8.89 8.54
CA PHE A 79 -4.73 7.77 8.67
C PHE A 79 -4.72 7.17 10.07
N LYS A 80 -5.90 6.73 10.52
CA LYS A 80 -6.07 5.95 11.77
C LYS A 80 -6.11 4.45 11.46
N GLY A 81 -5.77 3.61 12.44
CA GLY A 81 -5.90 2.14 12.35
C GLY A 81 -4.63 1.40 11.90
N SER A 82 -4.68 0.06 11.90
CA SER A 82 -3.47 -0.77 11.76
C SER A 82 -2.93 -0.82 10.31
N ILE A 83 -1.60 -0.75 10.20
CA ILE A 83 -0.86 -0.80 8.92
C ILE A 83 -1.08 -2.14 8.21
N THR A 84 -1.08 -3.24 8.94
CA THR A 84 -1.29 -4.58 8.38
C THR A 84 -2.70 -4.75 7.81
N ALA A 85 -3.72 -4.20 8.47
CA ALA A 85 -5.08 -4.18 7.94
C ALA A 85 -5.19 -3.28 6.70
N ALA A 86 -4.56 -2.10 6.71
CA ALA A 86 -4.56 -1.19 5.57
C ALA A 86 -3.85 -1.78 4.33
N ALA A 87 -2.80 -2.58 4.52
CA ALA A 87 -2.15 -3.30 3.43
C ALA A 87 -3.03 -4.46 2.88
N ALA A 88 -4.05 -4.88 3.64
CA ALA A 88 -4.98 -5.98 3.32
C ALA A 88 -4.24 -7.24 2.82
N LEU A 89 -3.23 -7.67 3.58
CA LEU A 89 -2.40 -8.85 3.29
C LEU A 89 -3.06 -10.18 3.69
N ARG A 90 -4.32 -10.16 4.16
CA ARG A 90 -5.01 -11.37 4.61
C ARG A 90 -5.61 -12.11 3.41
N HIS A 91 -5.22 -13.38 3.23
CA HIS A 91 -5.94 -14.29 2.35
C HIS A 91 -7.32 -14.60 2.97
N SER A 92 -8.39 -14.49 2.18
CA SER A 92 -9.72 -14.93 2.61
C SER A 92 -9.72 -16.46 2.60
N HIS A 93 -9.72 -17.09 3.78
CA HIS A 93 -9.97 -18.53 3.90
C HIS A 93 -11.46 -18.78 3.78
N TRP A 94 -11.87 -19.21 2.59
CA TRP A 94 -13.23 -19.57 2.24
C TRP A 94 -13.75 -20.83 2.97
N TRP A 95 -12.88 -21.53 3.71
CA TRP A 95 -13.16 -22.78 4.42
C TRP A 95 -13.84 -22.62 5.79
N HIS A 96 -14.06 -21.41 6.31
CA HIS A 96 -14.72 -21.21 7.61
C HIS A 96 -16.26 -21.20 7.54
N PHE A 97 -16.84 -21.51 6.38
CA PHE A 97 -18.28 -21.44 6.12
C PHE A 97 -18.88 -22.79 5.70
N TRP A 98 -18.21 -23.89 6.01
CA TRP A 98 -18.77 -25.24 6.00
C TRP A 98 -18.63 -25.86 7.38
#